data_AF-A0A0D3H261-F1
#
_entry.id   AF-A0A0D3H261-F1
#
_cell.length_a   1.000
_cell.length_b   1.000
_cell.length_c   1.000
_cell.angle_alpha   90.00
_cell.angle_beta   90.00
_cell.angle_gamma   90.00
#
_symmetry.space_group_name_H-M   'P 1'
#
loop_
_entity.id
_entity.type
_entity.pdbx_description
1 polymer ?
#
loop_
_entity_poly.entity_id
_entity_poly.type
_entity_poly.pdbx_seq_one_letter_code
_entity_poly.pdbx_strand_id
1 'polypeptide(L)'
;MAADSRSPRDGKHLEVLGYYDPLPGKDGGKRMGLKFDRVKYWLSVGAQPSDPVERILYRAGILPPPPMLAMAHKGGPRDRRPIDPMTGRPLDLQGVTVVDDSHTPKSGDGAPNEETA
;
A
#
# COMPACT_ATOMS: atom_id res chain seq x y z
N MET A 1 15.41 -14.22 -11.99
CA MET A 1 16.25 -15.29 -12.60
C MET A 1 17.62 -15.28 -11.93
N ALA A 2 18.36 -16.38 -12.00
CA ALA A 2 19.76 -16.46 -11.58
C ALA A 2 20.68 -16.24 -12.79
N ALA A 3 21.60 -15.28 -12.71
CA ALA A 3 22.52 -14.91 -13.77
C ALA A 3 23.85 -14.39 -13.18
N ASP A 4 24.92 -14.38 -13.99
CA ASP A 4 26.19 -13.72 -13.65
C ASP A 4 25.98 -12.20 -13.63
N SER A 5 26.56 -11.50 -12.64
CA SER A 5 26.45 -10.06 -12.47
C SER A 5 26.96 -9.25 -13.67
N ARG A 6 27.90 -9.82 -14.45
CA ARG A 6 28.45 -9.18 -15.65
C ARG A 6 27.59 -9.39 -16.89
N SER A 7 26.60 -10.29 -16.83
CA SER A 7 25.73 -10.56 -17.97
C SER A 7 24.74 -9.40 -18.18
N PRO A 8 24.37 -9.08 -19.43
CA PRO A 8 23.30 -8.11 -19.70
C PRO A 8 22.02 -8.50 -18.95
N ARG A 9 21.25 -7.49 -18.52
CA ARG A 9 20.03 -7.69 -17.73
C ARG A 9 19.10 -8.74 -18.34
N ASP A 10 18.85 -8.63 -19.65
CA ASP A 10 17.94 -9.52 -20.37
C ASP A 10 18.71 -10.56 -21.23
N GLY A 11 19.95 -10.87 -20.81
CA GLY A 11 20.85 -11.79 -21.51
C GLY A 11 20.71 -13.25 -21.09
N LYS A 12 21.78 -14.02 -21.31
CA LYS A 12 21.84 -15.43 -20.92
C LYS A 12 21.76 -15.58 -19.41
N HIS A 13 20.72 -16.27 -18.93
CA HIS A 13 20.54 -16.64 -17.53
C HIS A 13 20.84 -18.12 -17.31
N LEU A 14 21.28 -18.48 -16.10
CA LEU A 14 21.52 -19.86 -15.70
C LEU A 14 20.18 -20.58 -15.50
N GLU A 15 19.26 -19.95 -14.77
CA GLU A 15 17.98 -20.55 -14.40
C GLU A 15 16.88 -19.51 -14.15
N VAL A 16 15.67 -19.82 -14.60
CA VAL A 16 14.46 -19.05 -14.27
C VAL A 16 13.79 -19.62 -13.02
N LEU A 17 13.90 -18.86 -11.92
CA LEU A 17 13.44 -19.23 -10.58
C LEU A 17 11.96 -18.90 -10.30
N GLY A 18 11.29 -18.18 -11.21
CA GLY A 18 9.92 -17.73 -11.00
C GLY A 18 9.56 -16.51 -11.84
N TYR A 19 8.41 -15.92 -11.52
CA TYR A 19 7.89 -14.69 -12.12
C TYR A 19 7.31 -13.76 -11.05
N TYR A 20 7.30 -12.47 -11.34
CA TYR A 20 6.70 -11.44 -10.51
C TYR A 20 5.94 -10.46 -11.41
N ASP A 21 4.63 -10.34 -11.16
CA ASP A 21 3.78 -9.33 -11.76
C ASP A 21 3.55 -8.20 -10.74
N PRO A 22 4.08 -6.99 -10.99
CA PRO A 22 3.88 -5.86 -10.10
C PRO A 22 2.45 -5.31 -10.12
N LEU A 23 1.67 -5.61 -11.17
CA LEU A 23 0.33 -5.08 -11.35
C LEU A 23 -0.67 -5.85 -10.46
N PRO A 24 -1.53 -5.14 -9.72
CA PRO A 24 -2.58 -5.79 -8.96
C PRO A 24 -3.61 -6.39 -9.91
N GLY A 25 -4.00 -7.64 -9.66
CA GLY A 25 -5.14 -8.26 -10.35
C GLY A 25 -6.47 -7.63 -9.91
N LYS A 26 -7.58 -8.11 -10.50
CA LYS A 26 -8.94 -7.73 -10.08
C LYS A 26 -9.20 -8.00 -8.59
N ASP A 27 -8.52 -9.00 -8.04
CA ASP A 27 -8.59 -9.41 -6.64
C ASP A 27 -7.74 -8.52 -5.70
N GLY A 28 -7.06 -7.50 -6.23
CA GLY A 28 -6.20 -6.58 -5.49
C GLY A 28 -4.83 -7.14 -5.08
N GLY A 29 -4.60 -8.44 -5.29
CA GLY A 29 -3.33 -9.11 -5.00
C GLY A 29 -2.29 -8.97 -6.11
N LYS A 30 -1.01 -8.85 -5.73
CA LYS A 30 0.13 -8.97 -6.65
C LYS A 30 0.41 -10.45 -6.93
N ARG A 31 0.64 -10.81 -8.19
CA ARG A 31 0.82 -12.21 -8.60
C ARG A 31 2.31 -12.54 -8.69
N MET A 32 2.73 -13.57 -7.98
CA MET A 32 4.10 -14.07 -8.05
C MET A 32 4.15 -15.57 -7.86
N GLY A 33 5.04 -16.23 -8.58
CA GLY A 33 5.31 -17.66 -8.44
C GLY A 33 6.81 -17.88 -8.32
N LEU A 34 7.24 -18.62 -7.30
CA LEU A 34 8.64 -18.92 -7.02
C LEU A 34 8.86 -20.43 -6.89
N LYS A 35 9.97 -20.92 -7.43
CA LYS A 35 10.45 -22.30 -7.23
C LYS A 35 11.29 -22.35 -5.96
N PHE A 36 10.63 -22.60 -4.82
CA PHE A 36 11.24 -22.53 -3.49
C PHE A 36 12.53 -23.36 -3.34
N ASP A 37 12.54 -24.60 -3.84
CA ASP A 37 13.68 -25.50 -3.69
C ASP A 37 14.93 -24.98 -4.40
N ARG A 38 14.74 -24.42 -5.59
CA ARG A 38 15.84 -23.87 -6.41
C ARG A 38 16.37 -22.57 -5.82
N VAL A 39 15.48 -21.72 -5.29
CA VAL A 39 15.87 -20.50 -4.59
C VAL A 39 16.75 -20.83 -3.39
N LYS A 40 16.35 -21.81 -2.56
CA LYS A 40 17.14 -22.27 -1.40
C LYS A 40 18.51 -22.81 -1.82
N TYR A 41 18.55 -23.60 -2.90
CA TYR A 41 19.81 -24.09 -3.45
C TYR A 41 20.75 -22.94 -3.84
N TRP A 42 20.28 -21.96 -4.62
CA TRP A 42 21.14 -20.85 -5.05
C TRP A 42 21.61 -19.98 -3.88
N LEU A 43 20.76 -19.77 -2.87
CA LEU A 43 21.18 -19.10 -1.63
C LEU A 43 22.27 -19.90 -0.89
N SER A 44 22.16 -21.22 -0.84
CA SER A 44 23.18 -22.08 -0.19
C SER A 44 24.53 -22.07 -0.91
N VAL A 45 24.52 -21.85 -2.23
CA VAL A 45 25.72 -21.73 -3.07
C VAL A 45 26.35 -20.34 -2.98
N GLY A 46 25.72 -19.39 -2.28
CA GLY A 46 26.22 -18.03 -2.06
C GLY A 46 25.71 -16.99 -3.06
N ALA A 47 24.62 -17.26 -3.78
CA ALA A 47 23.99 -16.26 -4.64
C ALA A 47 23.53 -15.04 -3.83
N GLN A 48 23.93 -13.85 -4.27
CA GLN A 48 23.51 -12.58 -3.67
C GLN A 48 22.26 -12.05 -4.40
N PRO A 49 21.08 -12.00 -3.75
CA PRO A 49 19.89 -11.38 -4.32
C PRO A 49 20.04 -9.84 -4.38
N SER A 50 19.27 -9.19 -5.24
CA SER A 50 19.16 -7.72 -5.26
C SER A 50 18.07 -7.24 -4.31
N ASP A 51 18.11 -5.98 -3.87
CA ASP A 51 17.16 -5.41 -2.90
C ASP A 51 15.67 -5.66 -3.23
N PRO A 52 15.21 -5.55 -4.49
CA PRO A 52 13.82 -5.87 -4.82
C PRO A 52 13.50 -7.35 -4.62
N VAL A 53 14.46 -8.23 -4.91
CA VAL A 53 14.33 -9.68 -4.76
C VAL A 53 14.34 -10.07 -3.28
N GLU A 54 15.17 -9.43 -2.45
CA GLU A 54 15.15 -9.63 -0.99
C GLU A 54 13.77 -9.37 -0.40
N ARG A 55 13.12 -8.26 -0.81
CA ARG A 55 11.76 -7.94 -0.35
C ARG A 55 10.73 -9.00 -0.76
N ILE A 56 10.89 -9.55 -1.97
CA ILE A 56 10.03 -10.63 -2.48
C ILE A 56 10.27 -11.91 -1.69
N LEU A 57 11.53 -12.27 -1.42
CA LEU A 57 11.92 -13.45 -0.64
C LEU A 57 11.52 -13.35 0.84
N TYR A 58 11.59 -12.15 1.42
CA TYR A 58 11.09 -11.84 2.76
C TYR A 58 9.56 -12.05 2.83
N ARG A 59 8.81 -11.51 1.86
CA ARG A 59 7.36 -11.73 1.77
C ARG A 59 6.99 -13.20 1.58
N ALA A 60 7.87 -13.98 0.97
CA ALA A 60 7.73 -15.43 0.81
C ALA A 60 8.21 -16.24 2.04
N GLY A 61 8.74 -15.59 3.08
CA GLY A 61 9.19 -16.23 4.32
C GLY A 61 10.54 -16.95 4.23
N ILE A 62 11.37 -16.65 3.23
CA ILE A 62 12.66 -17.33 2.99
C ILE A 62 13.82 -16.57 3.67
N LEU A 63 13.78 -15.25 3.66
CA LEU A 63 14.84 -14.37 4.20
C LEU A 63 14.32 -13.49 5.34
N PRO A 64 15.21 -13.02 6.24
CA PRO A 64 14.86 -12.04 7.26
C PRO A 64 14.47 -10.69 6.63
N PRO A 65 13.82 -9.79 7.41
CA PRO A 65 13.46 -8.46 6.91
C PRO A 65 14.71 -7.66 6.54
N PRO A 66 14.75 -7.02 5.36
CA PRO A 66 15.85 -6.16 4.99
C PRO A 66 15.89 -4.92 5.90
N PRO A 67 17.08 -4.36 6.20
CA PRO A 67 17.26 -3.30 7.19
C PRO A 67 16.42 -2.04 6.90
N MET A 68 16.11 -1.77 5.63
CA MET A 68 15.29 -0.62 5.23
C MET A 68 13.80 -0.74 5.58
N LEU A 69 13.28 -1.92 5.94
CA LEU A 69 11.85 -2.09 6.24
C LEU A 69 11.48 -1.68 7.68
N ALA A 70 12.45 -1.29 8.51
CA ALA A 70 12.24 -0.94 9.91
C ALA A 70 11.33 0.30 10.13
N MET A 71 11.15 1.15 9.11
CA MET A 71 10.34 2.35 9.19
C MET A 71 9.09 2.22 8.31
N ALA A 72 7.97 1.81 8.92
CA ALA A 72 6.67 1.89 8.27
C ALA A 72 6.20 3.36 8.27
N HIS A 73 5.90 3.91 7.10
CA HIS A 73 5.18 5.18 7.03
C HIS A 73 3.81 4.99 7.68
N LYS A 74 3.56 5.72 8.77
CA LYS A 74 2.26 5.74 9.47
C LYS A 74 1.23 6.47 8.61
N GLY A 75 0.77 5.83 7.55
CA GLY A 75 -0.33 6.32 6.72
C GLY A 75 -1.64 6.15 7.46
N GLY A 76 -2.40 7.24 7.61
CA GLY A 76 -3.76 7.18 8.16
C GLY A 76 -4.71 6.33 7.30
N PRO A 77 -5.93 6.08 7.79
CA PRO A 77 -6.95 5.37 7.02
C PRO A 77 -7.14 6.05 5.66
N ARG A 78 -7.08 5.27 4.58
CA ARG A 78 -7.44 5.78 3.25
C ARG A 78 -8.96 5.96 3.23
N ASP A 79 -9.42 7.18 2.93
CA ASP A 79 -10.83 7.42 2.66
C ASP A 79 -11.24 6.64 1.40
N ARG A 80 -12.26 5.79 1.52
CA ARG A 80 -12.79 4.96 0.43
C ARG A 80 -14.15 5.47 -0.06
N ARG A 81 -14.63 6.61 0.44
CA ARG A 81 -15.93 7.16 0.06
C ARG A 81 -15.96 7.45 -1.45
N PRO A 82 -17.04 7.06 -2.16
CA PRO A 82 -17.24 7.47 -3.54
C PRO A 82 -17.28 9.00 -3.64
N ILE A 83 -16.60 9.54 -4.63
CA ILE A 83 -16.56 10.97 -4.90
C ILE A 83 -17.73 11.30 -5.84
N ASP A 84 -18.48 12.35 -5.51
CA ASP A 84 -19.53 12.86 -6.39
C ASP A 84 -18.91 13.43 -7.69
N PRO A 85 -19.34 12.98 -8.89
CA PRO A 85 -18.81 13.47 -10.16
C PRO A 85 -19.10 14.95 -10.45
N MET A 86 -20.12 15.56 -9.81
CA MET A 86 -20.48 16.97 -10.02
C MET A 86 -19.78 17.92 -9.06
N THR A 87 -19.49 17.49 -7.83
CA THR A 87 -18.97 18.37 -6.76
C THR A 87 -17.57 18.03 -6.29
N GLY A 88 -17.04 16.84 -6.60
CA GLY A 88 -15.72 16.39 -6.18
C GLY A 88 -15.59 16.12 -4.68
N ARG A 89 -16.70 16.15 -3.92
CA ARG A 89 -16.72 15.90 -2.48
C ARG A 89 -17.01 14.41 -2.17
N PRO A 90 -16.48 13.86 -1.06
CA PRO A 90 -16.86 12.52 -0.60
C PRO A 90 -18.35 12.45 -0.25
N LEU A 91 -19.05 11.44 -0.74
CA LEU A 91 -20.46 11.19 -0.40
C LEU A 91 -20.55 10.55 1.00
N ASP A 92 -21.31 11.17 1.90
CA ASP A 92 -21.63 10.61 3.21
C ASP A 92 -22.91 9.78 3.14
N LEU A 93 -22.99 8.70 3.94
CA LEU A 93 -24.10 7.73 3.93
C LEU A 93 -25.47 8.30 4.37
N GLN A 94 -25.52 9.58 4.74
CA GLN A 94 -26.75 10.31 4.95
C GLN A 94 -26.89 11.26 3.77
N GLY A 95 -27.83 10.99 2.87
CA GLY A 95 -28.10 11.77 1.66
C GLY A 95 -28.63 13.18 1.93
N VAL A 96 -27.89 13.98 2.71
CA VAL A 96 -28.13 15.40 2.93
C VAL A 96 -26.91 16.13 2.40
N THR A 97 -27.06 16.65 1.18
CA THR A 97 -26.18 17.70 0.67
C THR A 97 -26.28 18.89 1.61
N VAL A 98 -25.21 19.24 2.31
CA VAL A 98 -25.15 20.51 3.04
C VAL A 98 -25.15 21.64 2.01
N VAL A 99 -26.34 22.17 1.73
CA VAL A 99 -26.51 23.48 1.11
C VAL A 99 -26.24 24.52 2.21
N ASP A 100 -25.13 25.23 2.08
CA ASP A 100 -24.71 26.28 3.00
C ASP A 100 -25.41 27.58 2.60
N ASP A 101 -26.60 27.85 3.16
CA ASP A 101 -27.27 29.15 3.06
C ASP A 101 -26.89 30.01 4.27
N SER A 102 -25.68 30.59 4.25
CA SER A 102 -25.28 31.59 5.23
C SER A 102 -25.77 32.99 4.83
N HIS A 103 -27.02 33.33 5.16
CA HIS A 103 -27.44 34.72 5.38
C HIS A 103 -27.54 34.95 6.89
N THR A 104 -26.41 35.20 7.54
CA THR A 104 -26.37 35.70 8.91
C THR A 104 -26.85 37.15 8.98
N PRO A 105 -27.72 37.49 9.93
CA PRO A 105 -27.53 38.71 10.69
C PRO A 105 -27.16 38.40 12.14
N LYS A 106 -26.16 39.15 12.58
CA LYS A 106 -25.49 39.12 13.87
C LYS A 106 -26.39 39.48 15.07
N SER A 107 -26.06 38.83 16.18
CA SER A 107 -25.86 39.39 17.54
C SER A 107 -27.05 39.88 18.36
N GLY A 108 -27.15 39.33 19.58
CA GLY A 108 -27.88 39.92 20.70
C GLY A 108 -27.86 38.99 21.93
N ASP A 109 -26.90 39.24 22.83
CA ASP A 109 -26.65 38.58 24.12
C ASP A 109 -27.84 38.52 25.09
N GLY A 110 -27.80 37.56 26.03
CA GLY A 110 -28.45 37.71 27.34
C GLY A 110 -28.90 36.43 28.04
N ALA A 111 -27.98 35.72 28.72
CA ALA A 111 -28.33 34.91 29.91
C ALA A 111 -28.71 35.87 31.07
N PRO A 112 -29.44 35.48 32.15
CA PRO A 112 -29.05 34.36 33.04
C PRO A 112 -30.20 33.49 33.64
N ASN A 113 -29.85 32.22 33.81
CA ASN A 113 -30.12 31.29 34.92
C ASN A 113 -30.85 31.82 36.18
N GLU A 114 -31.91 31.13 36.61
CA GLU A 114 -32.26 30.94 38.03
C GLU A 114 -32.84 29.55 38.32
N GLU A 115 -32.18 28.90 39.28
CA GLU A 115 -32.54 27.73 40.05
C GLU A 115 -33.62 28.08 41.09
N THR A 116 -34.52 27.14 41.42
CA THR A 116 -35.04 26.81 42.78
C THR A 116 -36.53 26.42 42.78
N ALA A 117 -36.81 25.40 43.62
CA ALA A 117 -38.07 24.89 44.17
C ALA A 117 -38.75 23.72 43.44
#